data_AF-A0A7X4DGQ6-F1
#
_entry.id   AF-A0A7X4DGQ6-F1
#
_cell.length_a   1.000
_cell.length_b   1.000
_cell.length_c   1.000
_cell.angle_alpha   90.00
_cell.angle_beta   90.00
_cell.angle_gamma   90.00
#
_symmetry.space_group_name_H-M   'P 1'
#
loop_
_entity.id
_entity.type
_entity.pdbx_description
1 polymer ?
#
loop_
_entity_poly.entity_id
_entity_poly.type
_entity_poly.pdbx_seq_one_letter_code
_entity_poly.pdbx_strand_id
1 'polypeptide(L)'
;MRTFYLLAVLALMAPTPDPQYRAVFEGYPVRRVLVSPDGGLPEALNDKQSAEYASRVVVDREGNYFWESREMKPMAMVVSGAFTVFVAESGYVKTYRSQSVKSATAAGMKAATGVDQYDYVEHVALPGTGGAANYFGNRTTW
;
A
#
# COMPACT_ATOMS: atom_id res chain seq x y z
N MET A 1 25.14 -53.23 10.31
CA MET A 1 23.92 -52.44 10.06
C MET A 1 23.96 -51.11 10.84
N ARG A 2 24.80 -50.13 10.47
CA ARG A 2 24.91 -48.85 11.21
C ARG A 2 25.34 -47.66 10.33
N THR A 3 25.03 -47.65 9.04
CA THR A 3 25.51 -46.60 8.11
C THR A 3 24.41 -45.87 7.34
N PHE A 4 23.14 -46.08 7.69
CA PHE A 4 21.99 -45.47 6.97
C PHE A 4 21.38 -44.23 7.64
N TYR A 5 21.83 -43.85 8.85
CA TYR A 5 21.18 -42.75 9.60
C TYR A 5 21.76 -41.35 9.37
N LEU A 6 22.95 -41.23 8.73
CA LEU A 6 23.61 -39.92 8.54
C LEU A 6 23.13 -39.12 7.32
N LEU A 7 22.41 -39.75 6.38
CA LEU A 7 21.86 -39.06 5.20
C LEU A 7 20.49 -38.42 5.44
N ALA A 8 19.75 -38.83 6.48
CA ALA A 8 18.41 -38.31 6.75
C ALA A 8 18.41 -36.96 7.48
N VAL A 9 19.50 -36.61 8.18
CA VAL A 9 19.58 -35.36 8.96
C VAL A 9 19.97 -34.15 8.09
N LEU A 10 20.67 -34.36 6.98
CA LEU A 10 21.09 -33.27 6.08
C LEU A 10 19.97 -32.75 5.16
N ALA A 11 18.88 -33.51 4.99
CA ALA A 11 17.75 -33.13 4.11
C ALA A 11 16.77 -32.14 4.77
N LEU A 12 16.90 -31.87 6.08
CA LEU A 12 16.02 -30.95 6.82
C LEU A 12 16.51 -29.49 6.80
N MET A 13 17.66 -29.20 6.20
CA MET A 13 18.16 -27.84 5.95
C MET A 13 18.06 -27.44 4.48
N ALA A 14 16.99 -27.87 3.79
CA ALA A 14 16.64 -27.22 2.54
C ALA A 14 16.32 -25.75 2.86
N PRO A 15 17.00 -24.76 2.26
CA PRO A 15 16.61 -23.36 2.43
C PRO A 15 15.17 -23.24 1.95
N THR A 16 14.28 -22.84 2.86
CA THR A 16 12.94 -22.40 2.47
C THR A 16 13.13 -21.29 1.45
N PRO A 17 12.45 -21.34 0.28
CA PRO A 17 12.48 -20.24 -0.66
C PRO A 17 12.08 -18.98 0.10
N ASP A 18 13.00 -18.02 0.23
CA ASP A 18 12.69 -16.71 0.77
C ASP A 18 11.55 -16.15 -0.09
N PRO A 19 10.40 -15.75 0.48
CA PRO A 19 9.31 -15.22 -0.32
C PRO A 19 9.82 -13.99 -1.05
N GLN A 20 10.14 -14.13 -2.33
CA GLN A 20 10.58 -12.99 -3.13
C GLN A 20 9.37 -12.13 -3.40
N TYR A 21 9.28 -11.03 -2.67
CA TYR A 21 8.26 -10.01 -2.85
C TYR A 21 8.65 -9.07 -4.00
N ARG A 22 7.67 -8.72 -4.83
CA ARG A 22 7.81 -7.71 -5.89
C ARG A 22 6.95 -6.50 -5.55
N ALA A 23 7.53 -5.31 -5.56
CA ALA A 23 6.77 -4.06 -5.43
C ALA A 23 5.79 -3.90 -6.60
N VAL A 24 4.50 -3.70 -6.29
CA VAL A 24 3.44 -3.41 -7.26
C VAL A 24 2.94 -1.98 -7.16
N PHE A 25 3.18 -1.35 -6.02
CA PHE A 25 2.89 0.06 -5.79
C PHE A 25 3.88 0.66 -4.79
N GLU A 26 4.29 1.89 -5.08
CA GLU A 26 5.06 2.74 -4.18
C GLU A 26 4.61 4.19 -4.40
N GLY A 27 4.36 4.89 -3.30
CA GLY A 27 3.88 6.27 -3.32
C GLY A 27 4.40 7.06 -2.14
N TYR A 28 4.68 8.33 -2.41
CA TYR A 28 5.21 9.27 -1.42
C TYR A 28 4.15 10.34 -1.13
N PRO A 29 3.65 10.42 0.11
CA PRO A 29 2.60 11.37 0.43
C PRO A 29 3.15 12.78 0.55
N VAL A 30 2.38 13.75 0.08
CA VAL A 30 2.68 15.18 0.17
C VAL A 30 1.71 15.89 1.12
N ARG A 31 0.58 15.25 1.43
CA ARG A 31 -0.43 15.77 2.37
C ARG A 31 -0.95 14.65 3.26
N ARG A 32 -1.12 14.96 4.55
CA ARG A 32 -1.77 14.10 5.55
C ARG A 32 -3.03 14.79 6.07
N VAL A 33 -4.09 14.03 6.32
CA VAL A 33 -5.31 14.50 6.99
C VAL A 33 -5.66 13.50 8.10
N LEU A 34 -5.63 13.95 9.35
CA LEU A 34 -6.09 13.14 10.48
C LEU A 34 -7.61 13.19 10.53
N VAL A 35 -8.27 12.07 10.32
CA VAL A 35 -9.73 11.94 10.40
C VAL A 35 -10.12 11.74 11.86
N SER A 36 -10.83 12.73 12.41
CA SER A 36 -11.50 12.68 13.71
C SER A 36 -12.98 13.03 13.53
N PRO A 37 -13.85 12.73 14.52
CA PRO A 37 -15.27 13.10 14.48
C PRO A 37 -15.52 14.60 14.25
N ASP A 38 -14.61 15.45 14.74
CA ASP A 38 -14.73 16.91 14.65
C ASP A 38 -14.12 17.49 13.36
N GLY A 39 -13.66 16.62 12.46
CA GLY A 39 -13.00 17.00 11.22
C GLY A 39 -11.47 17.10 11.36
N GLY A 40 -10.80 16.78 10.25
CA GLY A 40 -9.35 16.76 10.15
C GLY A 40 -8.77 17.99 9.47
N LEU A 41 -7.73 18.58 10.05
CA LEU A 41 -6.96 19.60 9.34
C LEU A 41 -5.91 18.95 8.43
N PRO A 42 -5.79 19.42 7.17
CA PRO A 42 -4.74 18.97 6.28
C PRO A 42 -3.37 19.53 6.70
N GLU A 43 -2.37 18.67 6.71
CA GLU A 43 -0.97 18.98 6.95
C GLU A 43 -0.16 18.72 5.67
N ALA A 44 0.66 19.68 5.26
CA ALA A 44 1.65 19.48 4.22
C ALA A 44 2.86 18.75 4.80
N LEU A 45 3.34 17.71 4.11
CA LEU A 45 4.49 16.92 4.56
C LEU A 45 5.76 17.45 3.92
N ASN A 46 6.84 17.55 4.71
CA ASN A 46 8.18 17.77 4.16
C ASN A 46 8.80 16.47 3.62
N ASP A 47 9.94 16.56 2.93
CA ASP A 47 10.59 15.41 2.28
C ASP A 47 10.89 14.26 3.25
N LYS A 48 11.32 14.58 4.48
CA LYS A 48 11.62 13.57 5.49
C LYS A 48 10.34 12.83 5.92
N GLN A 49 9.27 13.56 6.20
CA GLN A 49 7.97 12.97 6.55
C GLN A 49 7.37 12.19 5.38
N SER A 50 7.54 12.68 4.16
CA SER A 50 7.11 12.01 2.94
C SER A 50 7.79 10.66 2.77
N ALA A 51 9.11 10.59 2.98
CA ALA A 51 9.85 9.33 2.96
C ALA A 51 9.46 8.40 4.12
N GLU A 52 9.26 8.93 5.33
CA GLU A 52 8.85 8.14 6.51
C GLU A 52 7.46 7.52 6.34
N TYR A 53 6.54 8.24 5.69
CA TYR A 53 5.16 7.79 5.44
C TYR A 53 4.96 7.20 4.04
N ALA A 54 6.04 6.83 3.35
CA ALA A 54 5.94 6.19 2.04
C ALA A 54 5.07 4.93 2.12
N SER A 55 4.18 4.78 1.15
CA SER A 55 3.26 3.65 1.06
C SER A 55 3.80 2.65 0.04
N ARG A 56 3.99 1.40 0.46
CA ARG A 56 4.53 0.34 -0.40
C ARG A 56 3.68 -0.91 -0.31
N VAL A 57 3.22 -1.40 -1.46
CA VAL A 57 2.48 -2.65 -1.61
C VAL A 57 3.30 -3.60 -2.45
N VAL A 58 3.46 -4.81 -1.95
CA VAL A 58 4.20 -5.89 -2.61
C VAL A 58 3.29 -7.07 -2.90
N VAL A 59 3.68 -7.91 -3.84
CA VAL A 59 3.04 -9.19 -4.14
C VAL A 59 4.06 -10.30 -4.00
N ASP A 60 3.67 -11.43 -3.42
CA ASP A 60 4.50 -12.63 -3.39
C ASP A 60 4.41 -13.41 -4.73
N ARG A 61 5.06 -14.57 -4.78
CA ARG A 61 5.05 -15.44 -5.97
C ARG A 61 3.72 -16.18 -6.18
N GLU A 62 2.92 -16.29 -5.14
CA GLU A 62 1.61 -16.96 -5.16
C GLU A 62 0.48 -15.98 -5.55
N GLY A 63 0.78 -14.69 -5.61
CA GLY A 63 -0.16 -13.64 -5.96
C GLY A 63 -0.84 -12.98 -4.76
N ASN A 64 -0.39 -13.26 -3.54
CA ASN A 64 -0.90 -12.61 -2.33
C ASN A 64 -0.28 -11.22 -2.17
N TYR A 65 -1.11 -10.23 -1.84
CA TYR A 65 -0.69 -8.85 -1.69
C TYR A 65 -0.43 -8.50 -0.23
N PHE A 66 0.59 -7.69 0.02
CA PHE A 66 0.99 -7.26 1.35
C PHE A 66 1.29 -5.77 1.39
N TRP A 67 0.86 -5.11 2.46
CA TRP A 67 1.19 -3.73 2.77
C TRP A 67 2.53 -3.67 3.51
N GLU A 68 3.61 -3.67 2.74
CA GLU A 68 4.98 -3.74 3.27
C GLU A 68 5.28 -2.57 4.21
N SER A 69 4.88 -1.35 3.84
CA SER A 69 5.09 -0.16 4.67
C SER A 69 4.26 -0.14 5.96
N ARG A 70 3.36 -1.12 6.16
CA ARG A 70 2.52 -1.28 7.36
C ARG A 70 2.70 -2.68 7.94
N GLU A 71 3.95 -3.10 8.14
CA GLU A 71 4.30 -4.36 8.81
C GLU A 71 3.82 -5.61 8.06
N MET A 72 3.92 -5.60 6.72
CA MET A 72 3.56 -6.73 5.88
C MET A 72 2.11 -7.22 6.07
N LYS A 73 1.17 -6.30 6.31
CA LYS A 73 -0.24 -6.66 6.50
C LYS A 73 -0.84 -7.27 5.23
N PRO A 74 -1.51 -8.44 5.31
CA PRO A 74 -2.19 -9.03 4.16
C PRO A 74 -3.25 -8.10 3.58
N MET A 75 -3.36 -8.10 2.25
CA MET A 75 -4.32 -7.28 1.52
C MET A 75 -5.06 -8.08 0.45
N ALA A 76 -6.30 -7.69 0.18
CA ALA A 76 -7.02 -8.08 -1.02
C ALA A 76 -6.90 -6.98 -2.08
N MET A 77 -6.66 -7.35 -3.34
CA MET A 77 -6.74 -6.43 -4.48
C MET A 77 -8.15 -6.43 -5.07
N VAL A 78 -8.74 -5.25 -5.22
CA VAL A 78 -10.03 -5.02 -5.87
C VAL A 78 -9.86 -4.01 -6.99
N VAL A 79 -10.41 -4.30 -8.17
CA VAL A 79 -10.49 -3.36 -9.28
C VAL A 79 -11.91 -2.80 -9.34
N SER A 80 -12.04 -1.46 -9.31
CA SER A 80 -13.33 -0.79 -9.35
C SER A 80 -13.26 0.41 -10.31
N GLY A 81 -13.75 0.21 -11.53
CA GLY A 81 -13.76 1.24 -12.58
C GLY A 81 -12.35 1.76 -12.89
N ALA A 82 -12.13 3.04 -12.59
CA ALA A 82 -10.87 3.74 -12.80
C ALA A 82 -9.75 3.38 -11.81
N PHE A 83 -10.07 2.62 -10.76
CA PHE A 83 -9.20 2.45 -9.60
C PHE A 83 -8.76 1.00 -9.37
N THR A 84 -7.54 0.86 -8.87
CA THR A 84 -7.06 -0.32 -8.15
C THR A 84 -7.08 0.00 -6.67
N VAL A 85 -7.64 -0.88 -5.84
CA VAL A 85 -7.71 -0.71 -4.39
C VAL A 85 -7.10 -1.94 -3.73
N PHE A 86 -6.09 -1.76 -2.90
CA PHE A 86 -5.57 -2.78 -2.01
C PHE A 86 -6.19 -2.55 -0.63
N VAL A 87 -6.88 -3.54 -0.07
CA VAL A 87 -7.63 -3.41 1.18
C VAL A 87 -7.07 -4.36 2.22
N ALA A 88 -6.77 -3.83 3.40
CA ALA A 88 -6.43 -4.58 4.61
C ALA A 88 -7.48 -4.31 5.70
N GLU A 89 -7.44 -5.06 6.79
CA GLU A 89 -8.28 -4.79 7.97
C GLU A 89 -8.04 -3.37 8.51
N SER A 90 -6.80 -2.89 8.48
CA SER A 90 -6.41 -1.58 9.03
C SER A 90 -6.50 -0.42 8.05
N GLY A 91 -7.15 -0.59 6.89
CA GLY A 91 -7.31 0.48 5.91
C GLY A 91 -7.07 0.04 4.47
N TYR A 92 -6.71 0.98 3.59
CA TYR A 92 -6.54 0.69 2.17
C TYR A 92 -5.59 1.64 1.45
N VAL A 93 -5.08 1.20 0.30
CA VAL A 93 -4.39 2.02 -0.69
C VAL A 93 -5.22 2.03 -1.96
N LYS A 94 -5.66 3.21 -2.40
CA LYS A 94 -6.44 3.40 -3.64
C LYS A 94 -5.62 4.21 -4.64
N THR A 95 -5.48 3.68 -5.85
CA THR A 95 -4.69 4.27 -6.92
C THR A 95 -5.49 4.31 -8.22
N TYR A 96 -5.14 5.22 -9.13
CA TYR A 96 -5.63 5.14 -10.51
C TYR A 96 -4.96 3.97 -11.25
N ARG A 97 -5.71 3.28 -12.11
CA ARG A 97 -5.17 2.17 -12.92
C ARG A 97 -4.05 2.61 -13.88
N SER A 98 -4.13 3.83 -14.38
CA SER A 98 -3.13 4.45 -15.23
C SER A 98 -3.25 5.97 -15.20
N GLN A 99 -2.21 6.66 -15.64
CA GLN A 99 -2.25 8.12 -15.79
C GLN A 99 -3.29 8.56 -16.81
N SER A 100 -3.49 7.80 -17.89
CA SER A 100 -4.53 8.08 -18.89
C SER A 100 -5.94 7.98 -18.29
N VAL A 101 -6.18 7.00 -17.42
CA VAL A 101 -7.44 6.85 -16.69
C VAL A 101 -7.63 7.99 -15.69
N LYS A 102 -6.57 8.44 -15.01
CA LYS A 102 -6.61 9.64 -14.16
C LYS A 102 -7.04 10.87 -14.95
N SER A 103 -6.38 11.16 -16.08
CA SER A 103 -6.71 12.30 -16.94
C SER A 103 -8.15 12.26 -17.46
N ALA A 104 -8.63 11.08 -17.89
CA ALA A 104 -10.01 10.91 -18.34
C ALA A 104 -11.03 11.09 -17.21
N THR A 105 -10.71 10.62 -16.00
CA THR A 105 -11.56 10.77 -14.81
C THR A 105 -11.62 12.24 -14.37
N ALA A 106 -10.50 12.95 -14.36
CA ALA A 106 -10.43 14.37 -14.04
C ALA A 106 -11.21 15.25 -15.05
N ALA A 107 -11.23 14.87 -16.33
CA ALA A 107 -12.03 15.55 -17.34
C ALA A 107 -13.55 15.37 -17.15
N GLY A 108 -13.99 14.22 -16.60
CA GLY A 108 -15.40 13.90 -16.36
C GLY A 108 -15.93 14.34 -14.99
N MET A 109 -15.06 14.43 -13.97
CA MET A 109 -15.41 14.94 -12.65
C MET A 109 -15.19 16.45 -12.65
N LYS A 110 -16.26 17.26 -12.66
CA LYS A 110 -16.16 18.68 -12.24
C LYS A 110 -15.40 18.70 -10.91
N ALA A 111 -14.22 19.34 -10.89
CA ALA A 111 -13.21 19.34 -9.84
C ALA A 111 -13.72 19.83 -8.46
N ALA A 112 -14.64 19.08 -7.85
CA ALA A 112 -15.37 19.52 -6.67
C ALA A 112 -14.63 19.20 -5.36
N THR A 113 -13.54 18.42 -5.38
CA THR A 113 -12.90 17.92 -4.16
C THR A 113 -11.36 18.09 -4.12
N GLY A 114 -10.72 18.50 -5.21
CA GLY A 114 -9.26 18.66 -5.28
C GLY A 114 -8.47 17.38 -5.00
N VAL A 115 -9.09 16.20 -5.00
CA VAL A 115 -8.42 14.90 -4.77
C VAL A 115 -7.78 14.37 -6.07
N ASP A 116 -8.26 14.87 -7.21
CA ASP A 116 -7.75 14.60 -8.56
C ASP A 116 -6.29 15.06 -8.77
N GLN A 117 -5.78 15.96 -7.93
CA GLN A 117 -4.38 16.37 -7.96
C GLN A 117 -3.41 15.24 -7.54
N TYR A 118 -3.88 14.23 -6.80
CA TYR A 118 -3.06 13.14 -6.28
C TYR A 118 -3.20 11.86 -7.10
N ASP A 119 -2.14 11.05 -7.15
CA ASP A 119 -2.15 9.77 -7.86
C ASP A 119 -2.74 8.63 -7.02
N TYR A 120 -2.67 8.79 -5.69
CA TYR A 120 -3.21 7.82 -4.76
C TYR A 120 -3.68 8.47 -3.46
N VAL A 121 -4.49 7.69 -2.74
CA VAL A 121 -4.78 7.92 -1.32
C VAL A 121 -4.53 6.64 -0.55
N GLU A 122 -3.83 6.76 0.56
CA GLU A 122 -3.67 5.71 1.57
C GLU A 122 -4.49 6.11 2.80
N HIS A 123 -5.39 5.24 3.22
CA HIS A 123 -6.19 5.39 4.43
C HIS A 123 -5.71 4.39 5.48
N VAL A 124 -5.36 4.87 6.67
CA VAL A 124 -4.85 4.06 7.78
C VAL A 124 -5.72 4.27 9.00
N ALA A 125 -6.37 3.22 9.49
CA ALA A 125 -7.02 3.25 10.79
C ALA A 125 -5.96 3.35 11.89
N LEU A 126 -6.14 4.28 12.84
CA LEU A 126 -5.23 4.49 13.96
C LEU A 126 -5.70 3.65 15.16
N PRO A 127 -5.00 2.56 15.51
CA PRO A 127 -5.46 1.63 16.55
C PRO A 127 -5.69 2.36 17.88
N GLY A 128 -6.77 1.98 18.58
CA GLY A 128 -7.07 2.49 19.92
C GLY A 128 -7.59 3.92 20.00
N THR A 129 -7.72 4.64 18.88
CA THR A 129 -8.17 6.06 18.88
C THR A 129 -9.54 6.28 18.24
N GLY A 130 -10.06 5.30 17.50
CA GLY A 130 -11.26 5.48 16.67
C GLY A 130 -11.06 6.45 15.49
N GLY A 131 -9.86 7.02 15.34
CA GLY A 131 -9.50 7.91 14.25
C GLY A 131 -8.81 7.18 13.10
N ALA A 132 -8.53 7.92 12.03
CA ALA A 132 -7.77 7.43 10.90
C ALA A 132 -6.86 8.53 10.35
N ALA A 133 -5.92 8.18 9.48
CA ALA A 133 -5.12 9.12 8.73
C ALA A 133 -5.29 8.84 7.23
N ASN A 134 -5.54 9.88 6.45
CA ASN A 134 -5.46 9.84 4.99
C ASN A 134 -4.16 10.49 4.54
N TYR A 135 -3.41 9.78 3.71
CA TYR A 135 -2.18 10.25 3.08
C TYR A 135 -2.42 10.36 1.59
N PHE A 136 -2.23 11.55 1.05
CA PHE A 136 -2.41 11.86 -0.36
C PHE A 136 -1.05 12.13 -0.99
N GLY A 137 -0.77 11.49 -2.11
CA GLY A 137 0.56 11.55 -2.70
C GLY A 137 0.60 11.26 -4.18
N ASN A 138 1.84 11.28 -4.67
CA ASN A 138 2.15 10.99 -6.06
C ASN A 138 2.87 9.65 -6.15
N ARG A 139 2.69 8.97 -7.28
CA ARG A 139 3.32 7.68 -7.54
C ARG A 139 4.75 7.89 -8.03
N THR A 140 5.68 7.07 -7.57
CA THR A 140 6.99 6.99 -8.22
C THR A 140 6.86 6.14 -9.48
N THR A 141 7.12 6.72 -10.65
CA THR A 141 7.27 5.96 -11.90
C THR A 141 8.61 5.24 -11.87
N TRP A 142 8.57 3.91 -11.89
CA TRP A 142 9.72 3.04 -12.16
C TRP A 142 9.68 2.60 -13.63
#